data_AF-A0A2S7Y628-F1
#
_entry.id   AF-A0A2S7Y628-F1
#
_cell.length_a   1.000
_cell.length_b   1.000
_cell.length_c   1.000
_cell.angle_alpha   90.00
_cell.angle_beta   90.00
_cell.angle_gamma   90.00
#
_symmetry.space_group_name_H-M   'P 1'
#
loop_
_entity.id
_entity.type
_entity.pdbx_description
1 polymer ?
#
loop_
_entity_poly.entity_id
_entity_poly.type
_entity_poly.pdbx_seq_one_letter_code
_entity_poly.pdbx_strand_id
1 'polypeptide(L)'
;MYDQVIAHIKDHVVTGADTQLLLAVDHDFGGLTLSSKWNQRPIAAASCTSEHLVSLLGQCKGDGHKGYLATELLRHYGLFNATDDVLDTYKRRGSAPRVVTMGQALAAKAGIHWSTTSHISDDVDLYGAAGAAEKATGCWASQRYRLAAIATARSWPGRGSGCWA
;
A
#
# COMPACT_ATOMS: atom_id res chain seq x y z
N MET A 1 8.49 -4.68 8.49
CA MET A 1 7.65 -5.50 9.39
C MET A 1 7.16 -6.77 8.69
N TYR A 2 6.44 -6.68 7.56
CA TYR A 2 5.94 -7.87 6.85
C TYR A 2 7.04 -8.91 6.57
N ASP A 3 8.12 -8.53 5.88
CA ASP A 3 9.21 -9.46 5.53
C ASP A 3 9.88 -10.11 6.76
N GLN A 4 9.98 -9.36 7.86
CA GLN A 4 10.55 -9.86 9.13
C GLN A 4 9.63 -10.90 9.78
N VAL A 5 8.32 -10.65 9.78
CA VAL A 5 7.32 -11.60 10.29
C VAL A 5 7.31 -12.85 9.42
N ILE A 6 7.29 -12.69 8.10
CA ILE A 6 7.33 -13.82 7.18
C ILE A 6 8.61 -14.62 7.42
N ALA A 7 9.79 -13.99 7.48
CA ALA A 7 11.06 -14.67 7.78
C ALA A 7 10.99 -15.50 9.09
N HIS A 8 10.44 -14.92 10.16
CA HIS A 8 10.26 -15.63 11.42
C HIS A 8 9.36 -16.87 11.30
N ILE A 9 8.26 -16.76 10.55
CA ILE A 9 7.36 -17.90 10.30
C ILE A 9 8.07 -18.95 9.44
N LYS A 10 8.89 -18.54 8.45
CA LYS A 10 9.67 -19.49 7.63
C LYS A 10 10.60 -20.33 8.49
N ASP A 11 11.34 -19.71 9.40
CA ASP A 11 12.25 -20.41 10.30
C ASP A 11 11.51 -21.48 11.12
N HIS A 12 10.28 -21.19 11.55
CA HIS A 12 9.43 -22.15 12.23
C HIS A 12 8.98 -23.31 11.33
N VAL A 13 8.56 -23.02 10.09
CA VAL A 13 8.08 -24.03 9.13
C VAL A 13 9.19 -24.99 8.69
N VAL A 14 10.41 -24.50 8.50
CA VAL A 14 11.57 -25.31 8.07
C VAL A 14 12.05 -26.26 9.17
N THR A 15 11.82 -25.90 10.43
CA THR A 15 12.21 -26.71 11.60
C THR A 15 11.12 -27.69 12.03
N GLY A 16 9.84 -27.43 11.70
CA GLY A 16 8.72 -28.32 11.97
C GLY A 16 8.52 -29.40 10.89
N ALA A 17 8.34 -30.66 11.31
CA ALA A 17 8.06 -31.76 10.39
C ALA A 17 6.64 -31.70 9.79
N ASP A 18 5.69 -31.08 10.52
CA ASP A 18 4.25 -31.15 10.23
C ASP A 18 3.63 -29.77 9.98
N THR A 19 4.41 -28.82 9.45
CA THR A 19 3.94 -27.45 9.21
C THR A 19 4.05 -27.09 7.73
N GLN A 20 2.99 -26.46 7.23
CA GLN A 20 2.93 -25.88 5.90
C GLN A 20 2.57 -24.40 6.03
N LEU A 21 3.09 -23.58 5.13
CA LEU A 21 2.80 -22.16 5.02
C LEU A 21 2.28 -21.88 3.62
N LEU A 22 1.12 -21.23 3.57
CA LEU A 22 0.55 -20.62 2.37
C LEU A 22 0.47 -19.12 2.61
N LEU A 23 1.02 -18.34 1.68
CA LEU A 23 1.11 -16.89 1.77
C LEU A 23 0.54 -16.28 0.49
N ALA A 24 -0.50 -15.47 0.65
CA ALA A 24 -1.11 -14.69 -0.41
C ALA A 24 -1.51 -13.32 0.14
N VAL A 25 -1.75 -12.38 -0.78
CA VAL A 25 -2.53 -11.18 -0.51
C VAL A 25 -3.98 -11.46 -0.92
N ASP A 26 -4.95 -10.81 -0.29
CA ASP A 26 -6.37 -10.97 -0.58
C ASP A 26 -6.79 -10.26 -1.87
N HIS A 27 -6.17 -9.12 -2.17
CA HIS A 27 -6.27 -8.40 -3.44
C HIS A 27 -5.12 -7.38 -3.57
N ASP A 28 -4.94 -6.81 -4.77
CA ASP A 28 -4.08 -5.64 -4.96
C ASP A 28 -4.90 -4.34 -4.75
N PHE A 29 -4.22 -3.24 -4.43
CA PHE A 29 -4.82 -1.96 -4.02
C PHE A 29 -4.09 -0.76 -4.63
N GLY A 30 -4.87 0.18 -5.15
CA GLY A 30 -4.39 1.48 -5.61
C GLY A 30 -3.77 1.48 -7.02
N GLY A 31 -3.44 0.30 -7.56
CA GLY A 31 -2.78 0.18 -8.86
C GLY A 31 -1.45 0.91 -8.91
N LEU A 32 -0.59 0.57 -7.96
CA LEU A 32 0.77 1.10 -7.89
C LEU A 32 1.56 0.70 -9.12
N THR A 33 2.17 1.67 -9.79
CA THR A 33 3.10 1.41 -10.89
C THR A 33 4.37 2.23 -10.69
N LEU A 34 5.50 1.60 -11.02
CA LEU A 34 6.82 2.21 -10.99
C LEU A 34 7.23 2.53 -12.43
N SER A 35 7.51 3.81 -12.69
CA SER A 35 8.12 4.20 -13.97
C SER A 35 9.58 3.73 -14.03
N SER A 36 10.16 3.63 -15.22
CA SER A 36 11.60 3.31 -15.37
C SER A 36 12.54 4.33 -14.72
N LYS A 37 12.02 5.49 -14.31
CA LYS A 37 12.75 6.59 -13.66
C LYS A 37 12.39 6.75 -12.18
N TRP A 38 11.71 5.79 -11.57
CA TRP A 38 11.33 5.88 -10.16
C TRP A 38 12.57 5.99 -9.25
N ASN A 39 12.41 6.68 -8.12
CA ASN A 39 13.48 6.97 -7.17
C ASN A 39 13.03 6.62 -5.76
N GLN A 40 13.72 5.68 -5.11
CA GLN A 40 13.41 5.24 -3.74
C GLN A 40 13.78 6.26 -2.65
N ARG A 41 14.71 7.19 -2.92
CA ARG A 41 15.26 8.09 -1.89
C ARG A 41 14.21 8.93 -1.15
N PRO A 42 13.18 9.52 -1.81
CA PRO A 42 12.13 10.26 -1.10
C PRO A 42 11.35 9.39 -0.11
N ILE A 43 11.06 8.14 -0.48
CA ILE A 43 10.30 7.19 0.36
C ILE A 43 11.17 6.75 1.53
N ALA A 44 12.43 6.41 1.28
CA ALA A 44 13.38 6.02 2.33
C ALA A 44 13.67 7.15 3.34
N ALA A 45 13.47 8.41 2.95
CA ALA A 45 13.62 9.56 3.83
C ALA A 45 12.37 9.85 4.68
N ALA A 46 11.24 9.21 4.43
CA ALA A 46 10.03 9.37 5.23
C ALA A 46 10.15 8.57 6.53
N SER A 47 9.96 9.23 7.67
CA SER A 47 9.99 8.63 9.01
C SER A 47 8.60 8.45 9.61
N CYS A 48 7.54 8.84 8.89
CA CYS A 48 6.16 8.75 9.31
C CYS A 48 5.23 8.65 8.10
N THR A 49 3.94 8.34 8.32
CA THR A 49 2.93 8.26 7.26
C THR A 49 2.20 9.60 7.07
N SER A 50 1.54 9.78 5.92
CA SER A 50 0.70 10.96 5.67
C SER A 50 -0.43 11.10 6.69
N GLU A 51 -1.01 10.00 7.19
CA GLU A 51 -2.02 10.01 8.25
C GLU A 51 -1.46 10.60 9.54
N HIS A 52 -0.22 10.24 9.90
CA HIS A 52 0.44 10.80 11.08
C HIS A 52 0.64 12.31 10.93
N LEU A 53 1.10 12.78 9.77
CA LEU A 53 1.25 14.22 9.50
C LEU A 53 -0.07 14.97 9.54
N VAL A 54 -1.13 14.40 8.96
CA VAL A 54 -2.47 15.00 8.97
C VAL A 54 -3.03 15.05 10.39
N SER A 55 -2.73 14.03 11.22
CA SER A 55 -3.05 14.05 12.65
C SER A 55 -2.33 15.19 13.37
N LEU A 56 -1.02 15.35 13.16
CA LEU A 56 -0.23 16.45 13.75
C LEU A 56 -0.71 17.83 13.26
N LEU A 57 -1.02 17.96 11.97
CA LEU A 57 -1.55 19.19 11.39
C LEU A 57 -2.91 19.55 12.00
N GLY A 58 -3.76 18.56 12.30
CA GLY A 58 -5.04 18.77 12.98
C GLY A 58 -4.91 19.23 14.43
N GLN A 59 -3.74 19.03 15.06
CA GLN A 59 -3.44 19.50 16.41
C GLN A 59 -2.86 20.92 16.44
N CYS A 60 -2.45 21.46 15.29
CA CYS A 60 -1.95 22.83 15.17
C CYS A 60 -3.06 23.84 15.53
N LYS A 61 -2.77 24.75 16.46
CA LYS A 61 -3.70 25.81 16.86
C LYS A 61 -3.33 27.13 16.18
N GLY A 62 -4.34 27.91 15.78
CA GLY A 62 -4.17 29.24 15.17
C GLY A 62 -3.78 29.20 13.68
N ASP A 63 -3.32 30.34 13.15
CA ASP A 63 -3.14 30.55 11.70
C ASP A 63 -1.82 29.99 11.13
N GLY A 64 -0.99 29.36 11.98
CA GLY A 64 0.35 28.88 11.64
C GLY A 64 0.43 27.61 10.79
N HIS A 65 -0.69 27.09 10.27
CA HIS A 65 -0.76 25.77 9.61
C HIS A 65 0.20 25.63 8.41
N LYS A 66 0.33 26.67 7.57
CA LYS A 66 1.25 26.64 6.42
C LYS A 66 2.70 26.55 6.86
N GLY A 67 3.08 27.36 7.85
CA GLY A 67 4.43 27.38 8.41
C GLY A 67 4.79 26.08 9.12
N TYR A 68 3.88 25.58 9.96
CA TYR A 68 4.05 24.30 10.67
C TYR A 68 4.21 23.12 9.70
N LEU A 69 3.41 23.09 8.63
CA LEU A 69 3.57 22.08 7.58
C LEU A 69 4.95 22.18 6.92
N ALA A 70 5.37 23.38 6.50
CA ALA A 70 6.63 23.59 5.79
C ALA A 70 7.89 23.31 6.62
N THR A 71 7.90 23.75 7.88
CA THR A 71 9.12 23.80 8.71
C THR A 71 9.28 22.60 9.63
N GLU A 72 8.17 22.06 10.14
CA GLU A 72 8.20 20.93 11.09
C GLU A 72 7.84 19.63 10.36
N LEU A 73 6.65 19.57 9.76
CA LEU A 73 6.08 18.30 9.30
C LEU A 73 6.77 17.71 8.06
N LEU A 74 6.95 18.49 6.99
CA LEU A 74 7.43 17.96 5.71
C LEU A 74 8.89 17.48 5.72
N ARG A 75 9.68 17.90 6.72
CA ARG A 75 11.06 17.41 6.92
C ARG A 75 11.09 15.93 7.26
N HIS A 76 10.04 15.41 7.90
CA HIS A 76 9.90 14.00 8.29
C HIS A 76 9.28 13.10 7.21
N TYR A 77 8.98 13.66 6.02
CA TYR A 77 8.18 12.97 5.00
C TYR A 77 8.81 12.98 3.62
N GLY A 78 10.13 13.18 3.53
CA GLY A 78 10.84 13.22 2.24
C GLY A 78 10.45 14.40 1.34
N LEU A 79 9.71 15.40 1.86
CA LEU A 79 9.17 16.55 1.13
C LEU A 79 9.76 17.89 1.60
N PHE A 80 11.00 17.88 2.09
CA PHE A 80 11.67 19.03 2.75
C PHE A 80 11.81 20.34 1.95
N ASN A 81 11.43 20.38 0.66
CA ASN A 81 11.39 21.56 -0.22
C ASN A 81 10.14 21.51 -1.11
N ALA A 82 8.98 21.18 -0.53
CA ALA A 82 7.77 21.03 -1.31
C ALA A 82 7.29 22.37 -1.91
N THR A 83 6.62 22.30 -3.05
CA THR A 83 6.02 23.46 -3.73
C THR A 83 4.84 24.02 -2.92
N ASP A 84 4.41 25.24 -3.26
CA ASP A 84 3.25 25.87 -2.64
C ASP A 84 1.97 25.02 -2.74
N ASP A 85 1.81 24.21 -3.80
CA ASP A 85 0.67 23.31 -3.96
C ASP A 85 0.58 22.25 -2.85
N VAL A 86 1.73 21.70 -2.44
CA VAL A 86 1.79 20.77 -1.31
C VAL A 86 1.55 21.50 -0.01
N LEU A 87 2.07 22.71 0.13
CA LEU A 87 1.85 23.54 1.30
C LEU A 87 0.37 23.94 1.45
N ASP A 88 -0.39 24.08 0.36
CA ASP A 88 -1.81 24.38 0.40
C ASP A 88 -2.69 23.17 0.82
N THR A 89 -2.09 22.01 1.08
CA THR A 89 -2.81 20.83 1.59
C THR A 89 -3.60 21.13 2.87
N TYR A 90 -3.12 22.03 3.76
CA TYR A 90 -3.86 22.37 4.98
C TYR A 90 -5.22 23.01 4.72
N LYS A 91 -5.41 23.66 3.55
CA LYS A 91 -6.68 24.30 3.17
C LYS A 91 -7.76 23.28 2.81
N ARG A 92 -7.37 22.04 2.46
CA ARG A 92 -8.33 20.98 2.09
C ARG A 92 -9.18 20.60 3.30
N ARG A 93 -10.48 20.42 3.10
CA ARG A 93 -11.42 20.00 4.15
C ARG A 93 -11.37 18.48 4.36
N GLY A 94 -11.29 18.06 5.63
CA GLY A 94 -11.27 16.64 6.00
C GLY A 94 -9.89 16.00 5.95
N SER A 95 -9.71 14.88 6.66
CA SER A 95 -8.44 14.16 6.75
C SER A 95 -8.10 13.42 5.45
N ALA A 96 -9.05 12.67 4.87
CA ALA A 96 -8.78 11.82 3.71
C ALA A 96 -8.21 12.60 2.49
N PRO A 97 -8.78 13.75 2.06
CA PRO A 97 -8.19 14.51 0.97
C PRO A 97 -6.78 15.02 1.26
N ARG A 98 -6.47 15.33 2.53
CA ARG A 98 -5.12 15.76 2.94
C ARG A 98 -4.13 14.61 2.87
N VAL A 99 -4.52 13.44 3.39
CA VAL A 99 -3.70 12.22 3.36
C VAL A 99 -3.37 11.84 1.92
N VAL A 100 -4.38 11.81 1.05
CA VAL A 100 -4.21 11.49 -0.38
C VAL A 100 -3.30 12.51 -1.06
N THR A 101 -3.48 13.81 -0.82
CA THR A 101 -2.65 14.85 -1.44
C THR A 101 -1.18 14.74 -1.02
N MET A 102 -0.90 14.50 0.26
CA MET A 102 0.47 14.30 0.75
C MET A 102 1.10 13.03 0.17
N GLY A 103 0.33 11.93 0.12
CA GLY A 103 0.77 10.69 -0.52
C GLY A 103 1.09 10.87 -2.01
N GLN A 104 0.24 11.58 -2.74
CA GLN A 104 0.45 11.91 -4.16
C GLN A 104 1.68 12.79 -4.38
N ALA A 105 1.94 13.77 -3.50
CA ALA A 105 3.12 14.61 -3.59
C ALA A 105 4.42 13.79 -3.41
N LEU A 106 4.44 12.88 -2.43
CA LEU A 106 5.57 11.98 -2.23
C LEU A 106 5.74 11.01 -3.40
N ALA A 107 4.64 10.43 -3.88
CA ALA A 107 4.63 9.52 -5.03
C ALA A 107 5.16 10.21 -6.29
N ALA A 108 4.71 11.44 -6.58
CA ALA A 108 5.19 12.23 -7.71
C ALA A 108 6.69 12.48 -7.62
N LYS A 109 7.20 12.85 -6.44
CA LYS A 109 8.65 13.03 -6.21
C LYS A 109 9.45 11.73 -6.40
N ALA A 110 8.84 10.59 -6.08
CA ALA A 110 9.43 9.26 -6.23
C ALA A 110 9.21 8.65 -7.63
N GLY A 111 8.45 9.28 -8.53
CA GLY A 111 8.11 8.71 -9.84
C GLY A 111 7.19 7.47 -9.76
N ILE A 112 6.35 7.41 -8.72
CA ILE A 112 5.31 6.40 -8.49
C ILE A 112 3.98 6.94 -8.99
N HIS A 113 3.21 6.08 -9.65
CA HIS A 113 1.85 6.39 -10.08
C HIS A 113 0.84 5.46 -9.41
N TRP A 114 -0.34 5.99 -9.17
CA TRP A 114 -1.49 5.28 -8.62
C TRP A 114 -2.65 5.50 -9.58
N SER A 115 -3.36 4.44 -9.95
CA SER A 115 -4.51 4.53 -10.86
C SER A 115 -5.83 4.71 -10.13
N THR A 116 -5.91 4.30 -8.86
CA THR A 116 -7.13 4.32 -8.07
C THR A 116 -6.84 4.49 -6.57
N THR A 117 -7.89 4.70 -5.79
CA THR A 117 -7.89 4.65 -4.31
C THR A 117 -8.63 3.42 -3.79
N SER A 118 -8.85 2.44 -4.66
CA SER A 118 -9.65 1.24 -4.42
C SER A 118 -8.87 -0.02 -4.82
N HIS A 119 -9.53 -1.16 -4.72
CA HIS A 119 -9.00 -2.46 -5.09
C HIS A 119 -8.84 -2.53 -6.62
N ILE A 120 -7.87 -3.31 -7.08
CA ILE A 120 -7.76 -3.69 -8.49
C ILE A 120 -7.82 -5.21 -8.62
N SER A 121 -8.26 -5.68 -9.78
CA SER A 121 -8.51 -7.11 -10.05
C SER A 121 -7.28 -7.80 -10.65
N ASP A 122 -6.09 -7.43 -10.23
CA ASP A 122 -4.85 -8.06 -10.70
C ASP A 122 -4.70 -9.45 -10.07
N ASP A 123 -4.09 -10.36 -10.82
CA ASP A 123 -3.72 -11.68 -10.32
C ASP A 123 -2.67 -11.52 -9.23
N VAL A 124 -2.86 -12.24 -8.12
CA VAL A 124 -1.95 -12.16 -6.98
C VAL A 124 -1.10 -13.43 -6.88
N ASP A 125 0.09 -13.27 -6.32
CA ASP A 125 0.98 -14.40 -6.11
C ASP A 125 0.54 -15.22 -4.87
N LEU A 126 0.48 -16.55 -5.02
CA LEU A 126 0.39 -17.49 -3.90
C LEU A 126 1.73 -18.20 -3.75
N TYR A 127 2.25 -18.16 -2.54
CA TYR A 127 3.52 -18.73 -2.13
C TYR A 127 3.29 -19.89 -1.16
N GLY A 128 3.92 -21.04 -1.40
CA GLY A 128 3.84 -22.21 -0.54
C GLY A 128 5.20 -22.66 -0.02
N ALA A 129 5.27 -23.06 1.25
CA ALA A 129 6.42 -23.69 1.87
C ALA A 129 6.02 -24.85 2.78
N ALA A 130 6.83 -25.91 2.81
CA ALA A 130 6.68 -27.08 3.68
C ALA A 130 8.07 -27.66 4.00
N GLY A 131 8.27 -28.14 5.23
CA GLY A 131 9.60 -28.49 5.76
C GLY A 131 10.40 -29.54 4.96
N ALA A 132 9.73 -30.44 4.23
CA ALA A 132 10.39 -31.45 3.38
C ALA A 132 10.73 -30.93 1.97
N ALA A 133 9.97 -29.98 1.43
CA ALA A 133 10.16 -29.46 0.07
C ALA A 133 11.29 -28.42 0.00
N GLU A 134 11.35 -27.51 0.97
CA GLU A 134 12.36 -26.43 0.99
C GLU A 134 13.78 -26.95 1.26
N LYS A 135 13.94 -28.00 2.08
CA LYS A 135 15.23 -28.68 2.29
C LYS A 135 15.77 -29.36 1.02
N ALA A 136 14.90 -29.72 0.08
CA ALA A 136 15.27 -30.41 -1.16
C ALA A 136 15.53 -29.45 -2.34
N THR A 137 14.83 -28.32 -2.41
CA THR A 137 14.91 -27.39 -3.56
C THR A 137 15.53 -26.03 -3.23
N GLY A 138 15.59 -25.63 -1.96
CA GLY A 138 16.07 -24.31 -1.54
C GLY A 138 15.19 -23.14 -2.03
N CYS A 139 14.00 -23.41 -2.57
CA CYS A 139 13.13 -22.39 -3.15
C CYS A 139 11.66 -22.58 -2.79
N TRP A 140 10.92 -21.47 -2.85
CA TRP A 140 9.47 -21.42 -2.68
C TRP A 140 8.77 -22.00 -3.90
N ALA A 141 7.72 -22.79 -3.68
CA ALA A 141 6.74 -23.02 -4.73
C ALA A 141 5.91 -21.74 -4.87
N SER A 142 6.02 -21.05 -6.00
CA SER A 142 5.19 -19.89 -6.33
C SER A 142 4.31 -20.20 -7.52
N GLN A 143 3.03 -19.85 -7.43
CA GLN A 143 2.10 -19.94 -8.55
C GLN A 143 1.22 -18.69 -8.54
N ARG A 144 1.04 -18.09 -9.73
CA ARG A 144 0.13 -16.96 -9.91
C ARG A 144 -1.29 -17.47 -10.06
N TYR A 145 -2.20 -16.97 -9.23
CA TYR A 145 -3.60 -17.32 -9.30
C TYR A 145 -4.44 -16.11 -9.68
N ARG A 146 -5.39 -16.35 -10.59
CA ARG A 146 -6.55 -15.50 -10.76
C ARG A 146 -7.42 -15.62 -9.52
N LEU A 147 -7.50 -14.56 -8.72
CA LEU A 147 -8.63 -14.42 -7.80
C LEU A 147 -9.86 -14.18 -8.67
N ALA A 148 -10.58 -15.26 -9.01
CA ALA A 148 -11.92 -15.13 -9.53
C ALA A 148 -12.70 -14.35 -8.48
N ALA A 149 -13.18 -13.16 -8.83
CA ALA A 149 -14.00 -12.34 -7.96
C ALA A 149 -15.07 -13.25 -7.36
N ILE A 150 -15.01 -13.47 -6.04
CA ILE A 150 -16.16 -14.00 -5.30
C ILE A 150 -17.14 -12.83 -5.28
N ALA A 151 -17.86 -12.67 -6.40
CA ALA A 151 -19.13 -12.00 -6.39
C ALA A 151 -19.94 -12.77 -5.35
N THR A 152 -20.18 -12.16 -4.20
CA THR A 152 -21.24 -12.60 -3.30
C THR A 152 -22.54 -12.45 -4.07
N ALA A 153 -22.87 -13.48 -4.84
CA ALA A 153 -24.19 -13.72 -5.35
C ALA A 153 -25.05 -14.01 -4.12
N ARG A 154 -25.52 -12.95 -3.46
CA ARG A 154 -26.81 -13.01 -2.79
C ARG A 154 -27.81 -13.23 -3.90
N SER A 155 -28.13 -14.50 -4.14
CA SER A 155 -29.24 -14.91 -4.97
C SER A 155 -30.51 -14.29 -4.40
N TRP A 156 -30.97 -13.20 -5.00
CA TRP A 156 -32.38 -12.87 -4.99
C TRP A 156 -33.02 -13.54 -6.21
N PRO A 157 -34.08 -14.32 -6.01
CA PRO A 157 -34.69 -15.07 -7.10
C PRO A 157 -35.56 -14.12 -7.91
N GLY A 158 -35.22 -13.95 -9.19
CA GLY A 158 -36.23 -13.68 -10.21
C GLY A 158 -35.96 -12.52 -11.15
N ARG A 159 -35.95 -12.88 -12.45
CA ARG A 159 -36.13 -12.04 -13.65
C ARG A 159 -34.94 -11.13 -13.96
N GLY A 160 -34.32 -11.16 -15.13
CA GLY A 160 -34.64 -11.75 -16.41
C GLY A 160 -33.85 -10.93 -17.44
N SER A 161 -33.15 -11.62 -18.35
CA SER A 161 -32.66 -11.17 -19.66
C SER A 161 -32.31 -9.69 -19.87
N GLY A 162 -31.03 -9.41 -20.09
CA GLY A 162 -30.59 -8.19 -20.76
C GLY A 162 -29.09 -8.21 -21.04
N CYS A 163 -28.72 -8.60 -22.26
CA CYS A 163 -27.40 -8.31 -22.82
C CYS A 163 -27.17 -6.80 -22.87
N TRP A 164 -25.93 -6.36 -22.64
CA TRP A 164 -25.10 -5.50 -23.51
C TRP A 164 -24.10 -4.66 -22.69
N ALA A 165 -22.91 -4.53 -23.28
CA ALA A 165 -21.73 -3.72 -22.93
C ALA A 165 -20.78 -4.30 -21.88
#